data_AF-A0A935B8M0-F1
#
_entry.id   AF-A0A935B8M0-F1
#
_cell.length_a   1.000
_cell.length_b   1.000
_cell.length_c   1.000
_cell.angle_alpha   90.00
_cell.angle_beta   90.00
_cell.angle_gamma   90.00
#
_symmetry.space_group_name_H-M   'P 1'
#
loop_
_entity.id
_entity.type
_entity.pdbx_description
1 polymer ?
#
loop_
_entity_poly.entity_id
_entity_poly.type
_entity_poly.pdbx_seq_one_letter_code
_entity_poly.pdbx_strand_id
1 'polypeptide(L)'
;MKFTVLGSGSTGNAVLISSETTNVLVDAGMSARELLRRLAEMGVQSDQLDGILITHEHGDHIGGLRVLMSSVKCPVYISRITEEAYFDTRAGGTNGDSESSKRKRHYKIEPKRSNQPKSFVLAISISSRLAFRTMRSIILDL
;
A
#
# COMPACT_ATOMS: atom_id res chain seq x y z
N MET A 1 -6.23 14.78 -15.80
CA MET A 1 -5.19 14.09 -14.99
C MET A 1 -4.37 15.13 -14.22
N LYS A 2 -4.12 14.92 -12.92
CA LYS A 2 -3.36 15.79 -12.01
C LYS A 2 -2.38 14.95 -11.19
N PHE A 3 -1.16 15.46 -11.06
CA PHE A 3 -0.14 14.89 -10.18
C PHE A 3 0.09 15.85 -9.02
N THR A 4 0.00 15.34 -7.79
CA THR A 4 0.23 16.12 -6.59
C THR A 4 1.28 15.45 -5.73
N VAL A 5 2.42 16.10 -5.55
CA VAL A 5 3.46 15.64 -4.62
C VAL A 5 2.98 15.91 -3.20
N LEU A 6 2.64 14.85 -2.47
CA LEU A 6 2.25 14.94 -1.07
C LEU A 6 3.47 14.95 -0.17
N GLY A 7 4.57 14.29 -0.56
CA GLY A 7 5.83 14.28 0.19
C GLY A 7 6.99 13.93 -0.74
N SER A 8 8.14 14.54 -0.48
CA SER A 8 9.38 14.26 -1.20
C SER A 8 10.57 14.43 -0.24
N GLY A 9 11.46 13.43 -0.20
CA GLY A 9 12.67 13.42 0.63
C GLY A 9 12.64 12.42 1.78
N SER A 10 13.64 12.52 2.67
CA SER A 10 13.90 11.53 3.74
C SER A 10 12.78 11.38 4.78
N THR A 11 11.86 12.34 4.85
CA THR A 11 10.70 12.31 5.75
C THR A 11 9.51 11.54 5.17
N GLY A 12 9.61 11.08 3.92
CA GLY A 12 8.65 10.20 3.26
C GLY A 12 8.17 10.74 1.92
N ASN A 13 8.25 9.88 0.91
CA ASN A 13 7.76 10.11 -0.43
C ASN A 13 6.30 9.64 -0.56
N ALA A 14 5.50 10.46 -1.23
CA ALA A 14 4.16 10.10 -1.67
C ALA A 14 3.68 11.05 -2.76
N VAL A 15 3.05 10.49 -3.80
CA VAL A 15 2.45 11.24 -4.91
C VAL A 15 1.02 10.77 -5.10
N LEU A 16 0.08 11.70 -5.10
CA LEU A 16 -1.30 11.45 -5.51
C LEU A 16 -1.42 11.68 -7.03
N ILE A 17 -1.92 10.68 -7.74
CA ILE A 17 -2.31 10.77 -9.15
C ILE A 17 -3.83 10.71 -9.19
N SER A 18 -4.45 11.76 -9.72
CA SER A 18 -5.90 11.88 -9.82
C SER A 18 -6.35 12.11 -11.26
N SER A 19 -7.32 11.34 -11.73
CA SER A 19 -8.13 11.65 -12.91
C SER A 19 -9.51 12.18 -12.47
N GLU A 20 -10.49 12.20 -13.37
CA GLU A 20 -11.86 12.59 -13.03
C GLU A 20 -12.55 11.56 -12.13
N THR A 21 -12.18 10.28 -12.26
CA THR A 21 -12.84 9.15 -11.61
C THR A 21 -11.92 8.32 -10.73
N THR A 22 -10.60 8.49 -10.86
CA THR A 22 -9.62 7.59 -10.25
C THR A 22 -8.60 8.35 -9.41
N ASN A 23 -8.32 7.87 -8.19
CA ASN A 23 -7.26 8.37 -7.32
C ASN A 23 -6.31 7.24 -6.92
N VAL A 24 -5.04 7.38 -7.31
CA VAL A 24 -3.98 6.44 -6.96
C VAL A 24 -2.92 7.14 -6.12
N LEU A 25 -2.57 6.53 -5.00
CA LEU A 25 -1.42 6.94 -4.20
C LEU A 25 -0.19 6.15 -4.63
N VAL A 26 0.88 6.83 -5.02
CA VAL A 26 2.20 6.24 -5.26
C VAL A 26 3.06 6.52 -4.03
N ASP A 27 3.53 5.44 -3.41
CA ASP A 27 4.28 5.40 -2.15
C ASP A 27 3.54 5.95 -0.93
N ALA A 28 3.92 5.42 0.24
CA ALA A 28 3.36 5.74 1.54
C ALA A 28 4.49 5.92 2.57
N GLY A 29 5.48 6.73 2.22
CA GLY A 29 6.68 6.95 3.02
C GLY A 29 6.44 7.68 4.34
N MET A 30 5.52 8.64 4.34
CA MET A 30 5.15 9.42 5.52
C MET A 30 4.24 8.63 6.46
N SER A 31 4.09 9.09 7.72
CA SER A 31 3.11 8.50 8.64
C SER A 31 1.68 8.52 8.06
N ALA A 32 0.88 7.50 8.39
CA ALA A 32 -0.51 7.41 7.92
C ALA A 32 -1.33 8.66 8.28
N ARG A 33 -1.14 9.22 9.47
CA ARG A 33 -1.79 10.46 9.91
C ARG A 33 -1.48 11.62 8.97
N GLU A 34 -0.21 11.78 8.59
CA GLU A 34 0.21 12.87 7.71
C GLU A 34 -0.26 12.67 6.27
N LEU A 35 -0.20 11.43 5.76
CA LEU A 35 -0.75 11.10 4.44
C LEU A 35 -2.24 11.43 4.35
N LEU A 36 -3.03 10.98 5.32
CA LEU A 36 -4.47 11.23 5.37
C LEU A 36 -4.78 12.73 5.48
N ARG A 37 -4.00 13.48 6.26
CA ARG A 37 -4.13 14.93 6.37
C ARG A 37 -3.92 15.62 5.02
N ARG A 38 -2.84 15.28 4.30
CA ARG A 38 -2.51 15.88 3.00
C ARG A 38 -3.46 15.45 1.88
N LEU A 39 -3.94 14.21 1.90
CA LEU A 39 -5.00 13.75 1.00
C LEU A 39 -6.27 14.59 1.19
N ALA A 40 -6.68 14.81 2.44
CA ALA A 40 -7.85 15.62 2.75
C ALA A 40 -7.67 17.09 2.31
N GLU A 41 -6.47 17.67 2.42
CA GLU A 41 -6.16 19.01 1.88
C GLU A 41 -6.34 19.08 0.35
N MET A 42 -6.17 17.96 -0.35
CA MET A 42 -6.41 17.85 -1.79
C MET A 42 -7.87 17.49 -2.13
N GLY A 43 -8.75 17.39 -1.12
CA GLY A 43 -10.14 17.02 -1.29
C GLY A 43 -10.37 15.52 -1.51
N VAL A 44 -9.37 14.68 -1.23
CA VAL A 44 -9.45 13.21 -1.39
C VAL A 44 -9.52 12.55 -0.03
N GLN A 45 -10.59 11.81 0.23
CA GLN A 45 -10.73 10.98 1.43
C GLN A 45 -10.09 9.60 1.24
N SER A 46 -9.78 8.92 2.34
CA SER A 46 -9.10 7.61 2.31
C SER A 46 -9.89 6.51 1.61
N ASP A 47 -11.21 6.61 1.60
CA ASP A 47 -12.12 5.67 0.93
C ASP A 47 -12.34 5.99 -0.55
N GLN A 48 -11.83 7.13 -1.03
CA GLN A 48 -11.84 7.52 -2.44
C GLN A 48 -10.55 7.15 -3.18
N LEU A 49 -9.59 6.51 -2.50
CA LEU A 49 -8.43 5.92 -3.16
C LEU A 49 -8.86 4.62 -3.86
N ASP A 50 -8.45 4.44 -5.11
CA ASP A 50 -8.70 3.24 -5.91
C ASP A 50 -7.53 2.25 -5.85
N GLY A 51 -6.35 2.73 -5.47
CA GLY A 51 -5.19 1.89 -5.26
C GLY A 51 -4.02 2.63 -4.62
N ILE A 52 -3.12 1.85 -4.03
CA ILE A 52 -1.81 2.31 -3.58
C ILE A 52 -0.75 1.53 -4.37
N LEU A 53 0.21 2.21 -4.98
CA LEU A 53 1.35 1.59 -5.66
C LEU A 53 2.61 1.85 -4.86
N ILE A 54 3.34 0.80 -4.50
CA ILE A 54 4.65 0.93 -3.86
C ILE A 54 5.75 0.67 -4.89
N THR A 55 6.68 1.61 -4.98
CA THR A 55 7.80 1.56 -5.93
C THR A 55 8.90 0.61 -5.44
N HIS A 56 9.31 0.71 -4.17
CA HIS A 56 10.35 -0.10 -3.55
C HIS A 56 10.29 -0.07 -2.00
N GLU A 57 11.15 -0.83 -1.34
CA GLU A 57 11.04 -1.24 0.07
C GLU A 57 11.68 -0.27 1.08
N HIS A 58 12.30 0.81 0.61
CA HIS A 58 12.94 1.77 1.51
C HIS A 58 11.92 2.43 2.43
N GLY A 59 12.36 2.75 3.65
CA GLY A 59 11.48 3.24 4.72
C GLY A 59 10.78 4.56 4.36
N ASP A 60 11.43 5.42 3.58
CA ASP A 60 10.89 6.66 3.05
C ASP A 60 9.89 6.44 1.89
N HIS A 61 9.61 5.20 1.48
CA HIS A 61 8.57 4.86 0.50
C HIS A 61 7.45 3.98 1.07
N ILE A 62 7.75 3.11 2.05
CA ILE A 62 6.78 2.14 2.58
C ILE A 62 6.53 2.30 4.10
N GLY A 63 7.24 3.22 4.77
CA GLY A 63 7.27 3.32 6.23
C GLY A 63 5.89 3.49 6.89
N GLY A 64 5.00 4.27 6.28
CA GLY A 64 3.65 4.52 6.76
C GLY A 64 2.61 3.49 6.36
N LEU A 65 2.93 2.61 5.39
CA LEU A 65 1.97 1.72 4.75
C LEU A 65 1.23 0.83 5.76
N ARG A 66 1.96 0.22 6.71
CA ARG A 66 1.38 -0.69 7.72
C ARG A 66 0.20 -0.07 8.46
N VAL A 67 0.31 1.19 8.86
CA VAL A 67 -0.77 1.87 9.60
C VAL A 67 -1.84 2.35 8.63
N LEU A 68 -1.44 2.87 7.46
CA LEU A 68 -2.35 3.38 6.43
C LEU A 68 -3.36 2.31 5.98
N MET A 69 -2.94 1.05 5.88
CA MET A 69 -3.78 -0.08 5.48
C MET A 69 -4.98 -0.32 6.41
N SER A 70 -4.96 0.20 7.64
CA SER A 70 -6.12 0.14 8.54
C SER A 70 -7.17 1.22 8.24
N SER A 71 -6.81 2.26 7.48
CA SER A 71 -7.63 3.43 7.17
C SER A 71 -8.15 3.45 5.73
N VAL A 72 -7.54 2.66 4.82
CA VAL A 72 -7.93 2.56 3.41
C VAL A 72 -8.64 1.24 3.11
N LYS A 73 -9.42 1.21 2.04
CA LYS A 73 -10.14 0.01 1.58
C LYS A 73 -9.67 -0.51 0.22
N CYS A 74 -8.76 0.20 -0.43
CA CYS A 74 -8.27 -0.12 -1.75
C CYS A 74 -7.12 -1.14 -1.75
N PRO A 75 -6.89 -1.82 -2.88
CA PRO A 75 -5.76 -2.72 -3.04
C PRO A 75 -4.41 -1.99 -2.97
N VAL A 76 -3.39 -2.71 -2.51
CA VAL A 76 -1.99 -2.27 -2.54
C VAL A 76 -1.25 -3.08 -3.59
N TYR A 77 -0.67 -2.41 -4.57
CA TYR A 77 0.15 -2.98 -5.62
C TYR A 77 1.61 -2.83 -5.24
N ILE A 78 2.34 -3.95 -5.25
CA ILE A 78 3.75 -4.01 -4.88
C ILE A 78 4.40 -5.12 -5.71
N SER A 79 5.67 -4.93 -6.08
CA SER A 79 6.43 -5.98 -6.75
C SER A 79 6.68 -7.14 -5.78
N ARG A 80 6.82 -8.37 -6.30
CA ARG A 80 7.10 -9.54 -5.46
C ARG A 80 8.39 -9.36 -4.65
N ILE A 81 9.44 -8.83 -5.28
CA ILE A 81 10.76 -8.63 -4.66
C ILE A 81 10.64 -7.63 -3.51
N THR A 82 9.90 -6.53 -3.74
CA THR A 82 9.66 -5.49 -2.73
C THR A 82 8.80 -6.02 -1.58
N GLU A 83 7.79 -6.84 -1.88
CA GLU A 83 6.95 -7.48 -0.88
C GLU A 83 7.76 -8.41 0.03
N GLU A 84 8.57 -9.28 -0.56
CA GLU A 84 9.46 -10.20 0.17
C GLU A 84 10.41 -9.42 1.08
N ALA A 85 11.08 -8.39 0.56
CA ALA A 85 11.99 -7.54 1.34
C ALA A 85 11.29 -6.77 2.48
N TYR A 86 10.08 -6.27 2.23
CA TYR A 86 9.26 -5.57 3.24
C TYR A 86 8.88 -6.47 4.42
N PHE A 87 8.58 -7.75 4.16
CA PHE A 87 8.27 -8.70 5.22
C PHE A 87 9.51 -9.26 5.91
N ASP A 88 10.61 -9.46 5.19
CA ASP A 88 11.86 -9.98 5.77
C ASP A 88 12.48 -9.01 6.78
N THR A 89 12.53 -7.72 6.45
CA THR A 89 13.00 -6.67 7.38
C THR A 89 12.14 -6.55 8.64
N ARG A 90 10.85 -6.94 8.57
CA ARG A 90 9.92 -6.93 9.70
C ARG A 90 9.81 -8.27 10.44
N ALA A 91 10.30 -9.35 9.85
CA ALA A 91 10.24 -10.71 10.42
C ALA A 91 11.32 -10.98 11.47
N GLY A 92 12.33 -10.10 11.61
CA GLY A 92 13.27 -10.12 12.72
C GLY A 92 14.73 -10.03 12.31
N GLY A 93 15.31 -8.86 12.58
CA GLY A 93 16.73 -8.63 12.82
C GLY A 93 16.85 -7.23 13.42
N THR A 94 17.26 -6.99 14.66
CA THR A 94 17.93 -7.78 15.68
C THR A 94 17.34 -7.37 17.04
N ASN A 95 16.84 -8.34 17.82
CA ASN A 95 16.85 -8.43 19.30
C ASN A 95 15.79 -9.46 19.74
N GLY A 96 16.27 -10.69 19.98
CA GLY A 96 16.16 -11.28 21.31
C GLY A 96 14.86 -11.86 21.85
N ASP A 97 13.70 -11.80 21.19
CA ASP A 97 12.46 -12.18 21.91
C ASP A 97 11.73 -13.36 21.25
N SER A 98 11.60 -14.45 22.01
CA SER A 98 11.15 -15.80 21.66
C SER A 98 9.67 -15.97 21.26
N GLU A 99 9.01 -14.89 20.83
CA GLU A 99 7.60 -14.88 20.44
C GLU A 99 7.38 -14.92 18.90
N SER A 100 8.47 -14.94 18.13
CA SER A 100 8.48 -14.79 16.68
C SER A 100 7.88 -15.98 15.89
N SER A 101 7.82 -17.18 16.47
CA SER A 101 7.27 -18.37 15.79
C SER A 101 5.74 -18.34 15.63
N LYS A 102 5.03 -17.45 16.32
CA LYS A 102 3.56 -17.35 16.24
C LYS A 102 3.07 -16.40 15.14
N ARG A 103 3.89 -15.45 14.67
CA ARG A 103 3.43 -14.30 13.85
C ARG A 103 3.39 -14.55 12.34
N LYS A 104 4.20 -15.47 11.79
CA LYS A 104 4.12 -15.90 10.37
C LYS A 104 2.75 -16.46 9.98
N ARG A 105 1.93 -16.90 10.95
CA ARG A 105 0.59 -17.46 10.68
C ARG A 105 -0.49 -16.41 10.42
N HIS A 106 -0.27 -15.14 10.77
CA HIS A 106 -1.33 -14.12 10.68
C HIS A 106 -1.46 -13.52 9.26
N TYR A 107 -0.37 -13.46 8.50
CA TYR A 107 -0.36 -13.15 7.06
C TYR A 107 -0.32 -14.45 6.25
N LYS A 108 -1.33 -15.32 6.44
CA LYS A 108 -1.39 -16.56 5.66
C LYS A 108 -1.73 -16.23 4.21
N ILE A 109 -0.71 -16.24 3.37
CA ILE A 109 -0.78 -16.20 1.91
C ILE A 109 -1.45 -17.51 1.46
N GLU A 110 -2.72 -17.46 1.04
CA GLU A 110 -3.45 -18.43 0.18
C GLU A 110 -4.88 -17.87 -0.11
N PRO A 111 -5.49 -18.14 -1.28
CA PRO A 111 -6.67 -17.43 -1.77
C PRO A 111 -7.95 -17.95 -1.11
N LYS A 112 -8.56 -17.18 -0.21
CA LYS A 112 -9.88 -17.53 0.34
C LYS A 112 -11.02 -16.90 -0.45
N ARG A 113 -11.72 -17.75 -1.22
CA ARG A 113 -13.09 -17.51 -1.69
C ARG A 113 -14.08 -17.54 -0.51
N SER A 114 -15.18 -16.83 -0.76
CA SER A 114 -16.48 -16.76 -0.08
C SER A 114 -16.53 -16.21 1.35
N ASN A 115 -16.85 -14.91 1.38
CA ASN A 115 -17.78 -14.25 2.31
C ASN A 115 -17.31 -14.02 3.76
N GLN A 116 -16.56 -12.93 4.02
CA GLN A 116 -16.80 -11.91 5.07
C GLN A 116 -15.62 -10.91 5.20
N PRO A 117 -15.87 -9.62 5.56
CA PRO A 117 -14.93 -8.52 5.38
C PRO A 117 -14.13 -8.18 6.65
N LYS A 118 -12.89 -7.72 6.45
CA LYS A 118 -12.15 -6.70 7.24
C LYS A 118 -10.78 -6.52 6.57
N SER A 119 -10.57 -5.34 5.96
CA SER A 119 -9.31 -4.88 5.33
C SER A 119 -8.69 -5.88 4.34
N PHE A 120 -9.13 -5.81 3.08
CA PHE A 120 -8.60 -6.60 1.98
C PHE A 120 -7.21 -6.06 1.60
N VAL A 121 -6.16 -6.57 2.25
CA VAL A 121 -4.79 -6.39 1.80
C VAL A 121 -4.56 -7.40 0.69
N LEU A 122 -4.95 -7.03 -0.52
CA LEU A 122 -4.52 -7.78 -1.68
C LEU A 122 -3.24 -7.12 -2.18
N ALA A 123 -2.10 -7.55 -1.61
CA ALA A 123 -0.79 -7.35 -2.22
C ALA A 123 -0.79 -8.17 -3.51
N ILE A 124 -1.36 -7.61 -4.57
CA ILE A 124 -1.33 -8.33 -5.83
C ILE A 124 0.04 -8.09 -6.45
N SER A 125 0.91 -9.08 -6.30
CA SER A 125 2.06 -9.20 -7.18
C SER A 125 1.58 -9.04 -8.63
N ILE A 126 2.16 -8.09 -9.36
CA ILE A 126 1.77 -7.69 -10.72
C ILE A 126 1.77 -8.89 -11.70
N SER A 127 2.39 -10.02 -11.31
CA SER A 127 2.37 -11.28 -12.05
C SER A 127 1.00 -11.99 -12.09
N SER A 128 0.01 -11.61 -11.28
CA SER A 128 -1.31 -12.24 -11.35
C SER A 128 -2.20 -11.62 -12.42
N ARG A 129 -2.90 -12.46 -13.20
CA ARG A 129 -3.82 -12.00 -14.27
C ARG A 129 -4.94 -11.08 -13.75
N LEU A 130 -5.35 -11.23 -12.49
CA LEU A 130 -6.36 -10.37 -11.87
C LEU A 130 -5.77 -9.01 -11.48
N ALA A 131 -4.54 -8.97 -10.92
CA ALA A 131 -3.77 -7.73 -10.72
C ALA A 131 -3.71 -6.94 -12.00
N PHE A 132 -3.28 -7.61 -13.05
CA PHE A 132 -2.97 -6.96 -14.31
C PHE A 132 -4.23 -6.37 -14.92
N ARG A 133 -5.39 -7.02 -14.74
CA ARG A 133 -6.69 -6.48 -15.18
C ARG A 133 -7.14 -5.28 -14.36
N THR A 134 -7.07 -5.37 -13.03
CA THR A 134 -7.49 -4.27 -12.15
C THR A 134 -6.57 -3.06 -12.30
N MET A 135 -5.25 -3.28 -12.27
CA MET A 135 -4.25 -2.24 -12.47
C MET A 135 -4.31 -1.67 -13.88
N ARG A 136 -4.54 -2.48 -14.92
CA ARG A 136 -4.76 -1.96 -16.28
C ARG A 136 -6.03 -1.13 -16.39
N SER A 137 -7.12 -1.50 -15.70
CA SER A 137 -8.32 -0.66 -15.67
C SER A 137 -8.00 0.70 -15.07
N ILE A 138 -7.39 0.71 -13.88
CA ILE A 138 -6.96 1.94 -13.19
C ILE A 138 -6.03 2.78 -14.08
N ILE A 139 -5.05 2.16 -14.74
CA ILE A 139 -4.11 2.88 -15.64
C ILE A 139 -4.79 3.40 -16.90
N LEU A 140 -5.78 2.70 -17.45
CA LEU A 140 -6.52 3.17 -18.63
C LEU A 140 -7.45 4.35 -18.31
N ASP A 141 -7.85 4.49 -17.05
CA ASP A 141 -8.67 5.59 -16.55
C ASP A 141 -7.86 6.80 -16.05
N LEU A 142 -6.52 6.69 -16.04
CA LEU A 142 -5.55 7.70 -15.60
C LEU A 142 -4.94 8.46 -16.78
#